data_AF-A0A7K3AQX5-F1
#
_entry.id   AF-A0A7K3AQX5-F1
#
_cell.length_a   1.000
_cell.length_b   1.000
_cell.length_c   1.000
_cell.angle_alpha   90.00
_cell.angle_beta   90.00
_cell.angle_gamma   90.00
#
_symmetry.space_group_name_H-M   'P 1'
#
loop_
_entity.id
_entity.type
_entity.pdbx_description
1 polymer ?
#
loop_
_entity_poly.entity_id
_entity_poly.type
_entity_poly.pdbx_seq_one_letter_code
_entity_poly.pdbx_strand_id
1 'polypeptide(L)'
;MSKGQDGDEPIFIRSNWGTSRYVYNPRNPVGAGLIIGSLLFAALLMYSLHASSSWSEGELRDAVNVAVRDLETSPQTLGAWTGDYDSMIRDALEKSGKGPSTGGLRVEDADDPYDKDADPSVDLFEVTAEDVDTTFCLSVSPPEPEPRMTSVEVSLSIAVEEGGC
;
A
#
# COMPACT_ATOMS: atom_id res chain seq x y z
N MET A 1 6.72 -36.93 -52.80
CA MET A 1 7.52 -35.73 -52.44
C MET A 1 6.91 -35.12 -51.21
N SER A 2 7.76 -34.89 -50.21
CA SER A 2 7.47 -34.35 -48.88
C SER A 2 6.95 -32.91 -48.94
N LYS A 3 5.93 -32.62 -48.12
CA LYS A 3 5.93 -31.46 -47.23
C LYS A 3 4.94 -31.74 -46.11
N GLY A 4 5.43 -32.45 -45.09
CA GLY A 4 4.76 -32.49 -43.79
C GLY A 4 4.60 -31.05 -43.33
N GLN A 5 3.36 -30.61 -43.21
CA GLN A 5 3.06 -29.37 -42.52
C GLN A 5 3.37 -29.64 -41.05
N ASP A 6 4.48 -29.11 -40.56
CA ASP A 6 4.91 -29.13 -39.16
C ASP A 6 3.92 -28.41 -38.20
N GLY A 7 2.69 -28.12 -38.65
CA GLY A 7 1.65 -27.39 -37.91
C GLY A 7 0.48 -28.25 -37.42
N ASP A 8 0.39 -29.53 -37.82
CA ASP A 8 -0.78 -30.39 -37.58
C ASP A 8 -0.55 -31.48 -36.52
N GLU A 9 0.42 -31.30 -35.63
CA GLU A 9 0.57 -32.22 -34.50
C GLU A 9 -0.58 -31.97 -33.51
N PRO A 10 -1.43 -32.96 -33.15
CA PRO A 10 -2.59 -32.71 -32.29
C PRO A 10 -2.17 -32.41 -30.85
N ILE A 11 -2.84 -31.45 -30.20
CA ILE A 11 -2.57 -31.04 -28.80
C ILE A 11 -2.82 -32.20 -27.83
N PHE A 12 -3.77 -33.08 -28.17
CA PHE A 12 -4.04 -34.31 -27.45
C PHE A 12 -3.81 -35.54 -28.33
N ILE A 13 -2.99 -36.47 -27.85
CA ILE A 13 -2.76 -37.77 -28.48
C ILE A 13 -3.48 -38.87 -27.70
N ARG A 14 -3.96 -39.91 -28.39
CA ARG A 14 -4.62 -41.04 -27.74
C ARG A 14 -3.56 -41.89 -27.02
N SER A 15 -3.83 -42.23 -25.77
CA SER A 15 -2.96 -43.12 -24.99
C SER A 15 -2.93 -44.52 -25.62
N ASN A 16 -1.74 -45.06 -25.83
CA ASN A 16 -1.54 -46.45 -26.28
C ASN A 16 -1.56 -47.46 -25.12
N TRP A 17 -1.73 -46.99 -23.87
CA TRP A 17 -1.70 -47.81 -22.67
C TRP A 17 -3.10 -48.29 -22.28
N GLY A 18 -3.73 -49.08 -23.17
CA GLY A 18 -4.97 -49.86 -22.92
C GLY A 18 -6.25 -49.07 -22.59
N THR A 19 -6.15 -47.77 -22.38
CA THR A 19 -7.27 -46.88 -22.08
C THR A 19 -7.33 -45.84 -23.20
N SER A 20 -8.48 -45.72 -23.85
CA SER A 20 -8.72 -44.78 -24.95
C SER A 20 -8.76 -43.31 -24.48
N ARG A 21 -7.94 -42.92 -23.51
CA ARG A 21 -7.88 -41.57 -22.95
C ARG A 21 -6.98 -40.69 -23.80
N TYR A 22 -7.37 -39.44 -23.95
CA TYR A 22 -6.56 -38.40 -24.60
C TYR A 22 -5.55 -37.86 -23.58
N VAL A 23 -4.28 -37.78 -23.97
CA VAL A 23 -3.15 -37.30 -23.17
C VAL A 23 -2.52 -36.13 -23.90
N TYR A 24 -2.07 -35.11 -23.17
CA TYR A 24 -1.37 -33.96 -23.74
C TYR A 24 -0.13 -34.42 -24.52
N ASN A 25 0.06 -33.90 -25.73
CA ASN A 25 1.26 -34.16 -26.52
C ASN A 25 2.35 -33.13 -26.17
N PRO A 26 3.40 -33.51 -25.41
CA PRO A 26 4.47 -32.59 -25.05
C PRO A 26 5.31 -32.11 -26.23
N ARG A 27 5.15 -32.71 -27.43
CA ARG A 27 5.84 -32.29 -28.65
C ARG A 27 5.08 -31.24 -29.46
N ASN A 28 3.82 -30.95 -29.12
CA ASN A 28 3.05 -29.93 -29.80
C ASN A 28 3.57 -28.51 -29.42
N PRO A 29 4.12 -27.74 -30.39
CA PRO A 29 4.71 -26.43 -30.11
C PRO A 29 3.67 -25.37 -29.73
N VAL A 30 2.43 -25.50 -30.21
CA VAL A 30 1.31 -24.60 -29.87
C VAL A 30 0.88 -24.80 -28.42
N GLY A 31 0.73 -26.05 -27.99
CA GLY A 31 0.41 -26.41 -26.63
C GLY A 31 1.50 -25.94 -25.66
N ALA A 32 2.77 -26.12 -26.01
CA ALA A 32 3.89 -25.64 -25.20
C ALA A 32 3.89 -24.10 -25.13
N GLY A 33 3.64 -23.43 -26.26
CA GLY A 33 3.51 -21.98 -26.33
C GLY A 33 2.38 -21.43 -25.46
N LEU A 34 1.21 -22.10 -25.45
CA LEU A 34 0.08 -21.72 -24.60
C LEU A 34 0.40 -21.88 -23.11
N ILE A 35 1.09 -22.96 -22.72
CA ILE A 35 1.52 -23.15 -21.33
C ILE A 35 2.47 -22.02 -20.92
N ILE A 36 3.54 -21.80 -21.69
CA ILE A 36 4.53 -20.75 -21.38
C ILE A 36 3.86 -19.37 -21.35
N GLY A 37 3.02 -19.06 -22.35
CA GLY A 37 2.28 -17.81 -22.42
C GLY A 37 1.36 -17.61 -21.22
N SER A 38 0.65 -18.65 -20.79
CA SER A 38 -0.22 -18.59 -19.60
C SER A 38 0.57 -18.34 -18.32
N LEU A 39 1.75 -18.94 -18.17
CA LEU A 39 2.62 -18.73 -17.02
C LEU A 39 3.19 -17.31 -16.98
N LEU A 40 3.64 -16.80 -18.13
CA LEU A 40 4.11 -15.41 -18.23
C LEU A 40 2.99 -14.41 -17.94
N PHE A 41 1.80 -14.65 -18.49
CA PHE A 41 0.63 -13.81 -18.20
C PHE A 41 0.29 -13.81 -16.71
N ALA A 42 0.25 -14.99 -16.08
CA ALA A 42 0.00 -15.10 -14.65
C ALA A 42 1.08 -14.39 -13.81
N ALA A 43 2.36 -14.56 -14.17
CA ALA A 43 3.46 -13.89 -13.48
C ALA A 43 3.38 -12.36 -13.60
N LEU A 44 3.10 -11.85 -14.81
CA LEU A 44 2.92 -10.40 -15.05
C LEU A 44 1.74 -9.84 -14.26
N LEU A 45 0.61 -10.57 -14.23
CA LEU A 45 -0.57 -10.15 -13.49
C LEU A 45 -0.33 -10.14 -11.99
N MET A 46 0.32 -11.17 -11.44
CA MET A 46 0.71 -11.20 -10.02
C MET A 46 1.68 -10.08 -9.68
N TYR A 47 2.69 -9.82 -10.52
CA TYR A 47 3.63 -8.73 -10.31
C TYR A 47 2.94 -7.36 -10.32
N SER A 48 2.03 -7.13 -11.27
CA SER A 48 1.27 -5.88 -11.35
C SER A 48 0.40 -5.65 -10.11
N LEU A 49 -0.24 -6.70 -9.60
CA LEU A 49 -1.03 -6.60 -8.37
C LEU A 49 -0.16 -6.29 -7.16
N HIS A 50 0.99 -6.96 -7.04
CA HIS A 50 1.93 -6.74 -5.94
C HIS A 50 2.52 -5.32 -5.96
N ALA A 51 2.97 -4.85 -7.13
CA ALA A 51 3.50 -3.50 -7.28
C ALA A 51 2.45 -2.41 -7.01
N SER A 52 1.17 -2.71 -7.21
CA SER A 52 0.07 -1.78 -6.90
C SER A 52 -0.35 -1.78 -5.42
N SER A 53 0.17 -2.72 -4.62
CA SER A 53 -0.12 -2.82 -3.18
C SER A 53 1.06 -2.41 -2.29
N SER A 54 2.28 -2.40 -2.83
CA SER A 54 3.49 -2.11 -2.06
C SER A 54 3.78 -0.62 -2.01
N TRP A 55 4.16 -0.12 -0.82
CA TRP A 55 4.71 1.22 -0.69
C TRP A 55 6.15 1.29 -1.19
N SER A 56 6.53 2.42 -1.80
CA SER A 56 7.93 2.80 -1.96
C SER A 56 8.30 3.94 -1.02
N GLU A 57 9.57 4.04 -0.62
CA GLU A 57 10.06 5.10 0.29
C GLU A 57 9.76 6.51 -0.25
N GLY A 58 9.85 6.68 -1.58
CA GLY A 58 9.53 7.94 -2.25
C GLY A 58 8.04 8.27 -2.18
N GLU A 59 7.17 7.28 -2.36
CA GLU A 59 5.72 7.48 -2.26
C GLU A 59 5.27 7.79 -0.84
N LEU A 60 5.85 7.13 0.17
CA LEU A 60 5.56 7.43 1.58
C LEU A 60 5.99 8.85 1.91
N ARG A 61 7.21 9.24 1.52
CA ARG A 61 7.72 10.62 1.73
C ARG A 61 6.83 11.65 1.04
N ASP A 62 6.41 11.41 -0.20
CA ASP A 62 5.51 12.30 -0.93
C ASP A 62 4.12 12.36 -0.27
N ALA A 63 3.59 11.23 0.17
CA ALA A 63 2.30 11.14 0.85
C ALA A 63 2.28 11.98 2.13
N VAL A 64 3.31 11.82 2.98
CA VAL A 64 3.47 12.57 4.23
C VAL A 64 3.55 14.07 3.96
N ASN A 65 4.38 14.50 3.00
CA ASN A 65 4.51 15.93 2.68
C ASN A 65 3.21 16.53 2.12
N VAL A 66 2.47 15.78 1.31
CA VAL A 66 1.16 16.22 0.80
C VAL A 66 0.13 16.29 1.92
N ALA A 67 0.07 15.27 2.78
CA ALA A 67 -0.85 15.21 3.90
C ALA A 67 -0.62 16.38 4.87
N VAL A 68 0.63 16.64 5.24
CA VAL A 68 1.00 17.77 6.11
C VAL A 68 0.57 19.10 5.51
N ARG A 69 0.90 19.34 4.23
CA ARG A 69 0.48 20.56 3.55
C ARG A 69 -1.04 20.73 3.54
N ASP A 70 -1.77 19.65 3.29
CA ASP A 70 -3.23 19.69 3.25
C ASP A 70 -3.84 19.94 4.64
N LEU A 71 -3.26 19.35 5.69
CA LEU A 71 -3.66 19.56 7.08
C LEU A 71 -3.40 20.99 7.55
N GLU A 72 -2.26 21.58 7.19
CA GLU A 72 -1.90 22.96 7.54
C GLU A 72 -2.69 24.02 6.73
N THR A 73 -3.19 23.66 5.55
CA THR A 73 -3.87 24.62 4.64
C THR A 73 -5.25 25.04 5.16
N SER A 74 -5.96 24.16 5.88
CA SER A 74 -7.33 24.42 6.35
C SER A 74 -7.47 24.11 7.84
N PRO A 75 -8.27 24.89 8.58
CA PRO A 75 -8.63 24.52 9.95
C PRO A 75 -9.28 23.14 9.98
N GLN A 76 -8.83 22.30 10.92
CA GLN A 76 -9.36 20.97 11.14
C GLN A 76 -10.41 21.02 12.25
N THR A 77 -11.48 20.24 12.09
CA THR A 77 -12.56 20.17 13.08
C THR A 77 -12.36 18.92 13.94
N LEU A 78 -12.09 19.13 15.22
CA LEU A 78 -11.95 18.05 16.21
C LEU A 78 -13.15 18.01 17.15
N GLY A 79 -13.46 16.84 17.67
CA GLY A 79 -14.56 16.63 18.59
C GLY A 79 -14.86 15.16 18.77
N ALA A 80 -15.65 14.84 19.79
CA ALA A 80 -15.93 13.46 20.22
C ALA A 80 -16.54 12.52 19.15
N TRP A 81 -16.91 13.03 17.98
CA TRP A 81 -17.47 12.27 16.85
C TRP A 81 -16.64 12.34 15.57
N THR A 82 -15.70 13.28 15.44
CA THR A 82 -14.91 13.49 14.21
C THR A 82 -13.62 12.69 14.19
N GLY A 83 -13.24 12.08 15.32
CA GLY A 83 -12.01 11.28 15.45
C GLY A 83 -10.85 12.06 16.05
N ASP A 84 -9.85 11.30 16.50
CA ASP A 84 -8.62 11.79 17.11
C ASP A 84 -7.57 12.11 16.02
N TYR A 85 -6.43 12.71 16.38
CA TYR A 85 -5.40 13.09 15.41
C TYR A 85 -4.86 11.93 14.56
N ASP A 86 -4.76 10.70 15.10
CA ASP A 86 -4.33 9.52 14.33
C ASP A 86 -5.21 9.32 13.09
N SER A 87 -6.52 9.44 13.27
CA SER A 87 -7.52 9.16 12.25
C SER A 87 -7.50 10.23 11.18
N MET A 88 -7.36 11.48 11.59
CA MET A 88 -7.25 12.63 10.69
C MET A 88 -5.96 12.58 9.87
N ILE A 89 -4.83 12.24 10.48
CA ILE A 89 -3.55 12.08 9.78
C ILE A 89 -3.63 10.92 8.79
N ARG A 90 -4.18 9.77 9.20
CA ARG A 90 -4.41 8.62 8.32
C ARG A 90 -5.29 8.99 7.12
N ASP A 91 -6.41 9.67 7.36
CA ASP A 91 -7.32 10.12 6.31
C ASP A 91 -6.64 11.11 5.34
N ALA A 92 -5.79 12.00 5.86
CA ALA A 92 -5.01 12.93 5.03
C ALA A 92 -3.97 12.20 4.16
N LEU A 93 -3.31 11.18 4.70
CA LEU A 93 -2.38 10.32 3.97
C LEU A 93 -3.10 9.54 2.87
N GLU A 94 -4.27 8.95 3.16
CA GLU A 94 -5.09 8.26 2.16
C GLU A 94 -5.57 9.23 1.05
N LYS A 95 -5.97 10.44 1.42
CA LYS A 95 -6.46 11.46 0.49
C LYS A 95 -5.34 12.08 -0.36
N SER A 96 -4.08 11.97 0.05
CA SER A 96 -2.94 12.46 -0.71
C SER A 96 -2.89 11.91 -2.15
N GLY A 97 -3.50 10.73 -2.37
CA GLY A 97 -3.47 10.03 -3.65
C GLY A 97 -2.08 9.54 -4.03
N LYS A 98 -1.18 9.45 -3.05
CA LYS A 98 0.18 8.92 -3.17
C LYS A 98 0.23 7.53 -2.54
N GLY A 99 0.90 6.61 -3.24
CA GLY A 99 1.02 5.22 -2.80
C GLY A 99 -0.16 4.32 -3.20
N PRO A 100 -0.12 3.06 -2.77
CA PRO A 100 -1.13 2.05 -3.09
C PRO A 100 -2.48 2.36 -2.43
N SER A 101 -3.58 2.00 -3.10
CA SER A 101 -4.93 2.14 -2.52
C SER A 101 -5.21 1.13 -1.39
N THR A 102 -4.37 0.10 -1.29
CA THR A 102 -4.38 -0.90 -0.24
C THR A 102 -2.93 -1.21 0.11
N GLY A 103 -2.40 -0.60 1.17
CA GLY A 103 -1.07 -0.85 1.68
C GLY A 103 -1.06 -0.66 3.19
N GLY A 104 -0.25 -1.44 3.92
CA GLY A 104 -0.23 -1.50 5.39
C GLY A 104 0.34 -0.24 6.06
N LEU A 105 -0.19 0.94 5.72
CA LEU A 105 0.13 2.21 6.36
C LEU A 105 -0.39 2.21 7.80
N ARG A 106 0.43 2.65 8.74
CA ARG A 106 0.08 2.82 10.14
C ARG A 106 0.49 4.20 10.61
N VAL A 107 -0.39 4.79 11.40
CA VAL A 107 -0.15 6.02 12.14
C VAL A 107 -0.40 5.66 13.59
N GLU A 108 0.61 5.79 14.43
CA GLU A 108 0.55 5.45 15.84
C GLU A 108 0.97 6.68 16.66
N ASP A 109 0.30 6.89 17.78
CA ASP A 109 0.69 7.89 18.78
C ASP A 109 2.02 7.44 19.40
N ALA A 110 2.99 8.35 19.40
CA ALA A 110 4.34 8.12 19.88
C ALA A 110 4.64 8.85 21.20
N ASP A 111 3.66 9.56 21.77
CA ASP A 111 3.86 10.21 23.06
C ASP A 111 3.92 9.18 24.18
N ASP A 112 5.07 9.12 24.86
CA ASP A 112 5.20 8.35 26.09
C ASP A 112 4.61 9.16 27.25
N PRO A 113 3.48 8.73 27.86
CA PRO A 113 2.88 9.44 29.00
C PRO A 113 3.78 9.47 30.25
N TYR A 114 4.89 8.73 30.26
CA TYR A 114 5.87 8.70 31.33
C TYR A 114 7.15 9.48 31.03
N ASP A 115 7.32 9.99 29.80
CA ASP A 115 8.43 10.88 29.47
C ASP A 115 8.17 12.26 30.06
N LYS A 116 9.15 12.73 30.85
CA LYS A 116 9.07 14.03 31.55
C LYS A 116 9.75 15.14 30.76
N ASP A 117 10.54 14.76 29.77
CA ASP A 117 11.28 15.67 28.89
C ASP A 117 10.50 15.93 27.59
N ALA A 118 9.40 15.21 27.35
CA ALA A 118 8.48 15.45 26.24
C ALA A 118 7.89 16.87 26.28
N ASP A 119 7.82 17.51 25.12
CA ASP A 119 7.29 18.87 25.00
C ASP A 119 5.76 18.83 25.08
N PRO A 120 5.13 19.37 26.14
CA PRO A 120 3.67 19.30 26.32
C PRO A 120 2.88 20.20 25.35
N SER A 121 3.56 20.88 24.42
CA SER A 121 2.94 21.77 23.42
C SER A 121 2.80 21.15 22.03
N VAL A 122 3.20 19.89 21.87
CA VAL A 122 3.07 19.11 20.64
C VAL A 122 2.65 17.69 20.98
N ASP A 123 1.92 17.07 20.06
CA ASP A 123 1.70 15.62 20.08
C ASP A 123 2.57 14.96 19.01
N LEU A 124 3.15 13.80 19.34
CA LEU A 124 4.03 13.05 18.46
C LEU A 124 3.31 11.86 17.82
N PHE A 125 3.44 11.74 16.50
CA PHE A 125 2.89 10.62 15.75
C PHE A 125 3.96 9.96 14.89
N GLU A 126 4.02 8.65 14.94
CA GLU A 126 4.89 7.85 14.08
C GLU A 126 4.10 7.31 12.87
N VAL A 127 4.64 7.53 11.67
CA VAL A 127 4.09 7.04 10.41
C VAL A 127 4.99 5.97 9.82
N THR A 128 4.45 4.77 9.65
CA THR A 128 5.15 3.61 9.08
C THR A 128 4.33 2.95 7.97
N ALA A 129 5.00 2.19 7.10
CA ALA A 129 4.33 1.34 6.12
C ALA A 129 5.00 -0.03 6.02
N GLU A 130 4.20 -1.10 5.91
CA GLU A 130 4.67 -2.50 6.01
C GLU A 130 5.78 -2.89 5.02
N ASP A 131 5.83 -2.27 3.85
CA ASP A 131 6.76 -2.62 2.76
C ASP A 131 8.04 -1.78 2.74
N VAL A 132 8.21 -0.81 3.66
CA VAL A 132 9.36 0.09 3.73
C VAL A 132 9.90 0.22 5.15
N ASP A 133 11.23 0.32 5.27
CA ASP A 133 11.88 0.52 6.56
C ASP A 133 11.92 2.01 6.99
N THR A 134 11.43 2.91 6.13
CA THR A 134 11.39 4.35 6.43
C THR A 134 10.24 4.66 7.38
N THR A 135 10.58 5.41 8.43
CA THR A 135 9.65 5.93 9.42
C THR A 135 9.68 7.45 9.40
N PHE A 136 8.55 8.09 9.68
CA PHE A 136 8.47 9.54 9.86
C PHE A 136 7.87 9.88 11.22
N CYS A 137 8.54 10.78 11.95
CA CYS A 137 8.01 11.38 13.16
C CYS A 137 7.34 12.71 12.83
N LEU A 138 6.08 12.85 13.23
CA LEU A 138 5.28 14.05 13.06
C LEU A 138 5.09 14.72 14.41
N SER A 139 5.47 15.99 14.52
CA SER A 139 5.16 16.81 15.70
C SER A 139 4.01 17.75 15.35
N VAL A 140 2.85 17.53 15.95
CA VAL A 140 1.61 18.27 15.66
C VAL A 140 1.35 19.28 16.76
N SER A 141 1.17 20.55 16.37
CA SER A 141 0.83 21.64 17.30
C SER A 141 -0.39 22.41 16.80
N PRO A 142 -1.31 22.86 17.68
CA PRO A 142 -1.36 22.62 19.13
C PRO A 142 -1.69 21.16 19.49
N PRO A 143 -1.46 20.72 20.75
CA PRO A 143 -1.80 19.37 21.17
C PRO A 143 -3.31 19.17 21.18
N GLU A 144 -3.73 17.90 21.14
CA GLU A 144 -5.11 17.51 20.97
C GLU A 144 -5.96 18.08 22.12
N PRO A 145 -7.00 18.87 21.80
CA PRO A 145 -7.87 19.42 22.82
C PRO A 145 -8.65 18.29 23.50
N GLU A 146 -8.81 18.39 24.82
CA GLU A 146 -9.62 17.42 25.57
C GLU A 146 -10.99 17.20 24.91
N PRO A 147 -11.44 15.94 24.77
CA PRO A 147 -12.68 15.63 24.08
C PRO A 147 -13.86 16.31 24.79
N ARG A 148 -14.41 17.35 24.16
CA ARG A 148 -15.64 18.02 24.60
C ARG A 148 -16.81 17.64 23.71
N MET A 149 -18.02 17.81 24.21
CA MET A 149 -19.26 17.55 23.44
C MET A 149 -19.40 18.47 22.21
N THR A 150 -18.61 19.54 22.13
CA THR A 150 -18.63 20.53 21.04
C THR A 150 -17.39 20.36 20.17
N SER A 151 -17.57 20.51 18.86
CA SER A 151 -16.44 20.54 17.93
C SER A 151 -15.62 21.84 18.09
N VAL A 152 -14.31 21.74 17.92
CA VAL A 152 -13.36 22.85 17.96
C VAL A 152 -12.64 22.89 16.62
N GLU A 153 -12.54 24.07 16.02
CA GLU A 153 -11.69 24.30 14.85
C GLU A 153 -10.28 24.65 15.32
N VAL A 154 -9.28 23.90 14.84
CA VAL A 154 -7.87 24.13 15.14
C VAL A 154 -7.09 24.32 13.84
N SER A 155 -6.19 25.30 13.84
CA SER A 155 -5.18 25.43 12.79
C SER A 155 -3.94 24.70 13.25
N LEU A 156 -3.54 23.69 12.49
CA LEU A 156 -2.41 22.84 12.81
C LEU A 156 -1.13 23.40 12.19
N SER A 157 -0.01 23.20 12.89
CA SER A 157 1.33 23.26 12.35
C SER A 157 2.01 21.93 12.63
N ILE A 158 2.60 21.33 11.59
CA ILE A 158 3.15 19.97 11.67
C ILE A 158 4.60 20.00 11.22
N ALA A 159 5.51 19.62 12.11
CA ALA A 159 6.90 19.37 11.77
C ALA A 159 7.09 17.89 11.38
N VAL A 160 7.94 17.62 10.39
CA VAL A 160 8.23 16.27 9.91
C VAL A 160 9.71 16.00 10.03
N GLU A 161 10.07 14.91 10.72
CA GLU A 161 11.42 14.38 10.78
C GLU A 161 11.45 12.96 10.22
N GLU A 162 12.50 12.63 9.47
CA GLU A 162 12.71 11.27 8.96
C GLU A 162 13.46 10.45 10.03
N GLY A 163 12.85 9.35 10.46
CA GLY A 163 13.25 8.58 11.63
C GLY A 163 12.05 8.25 12.51
N GLY A 164 12.27 7.40 13.52
CA GLY A 164 11.28 7.16 14.57
C GLY A 164 11.20 8.34 15.54
N CYS A 165 10.08 8.41 16.24
CA CYS A 165 9.96 9.17 17.49
C CYS A 165 10.59 8.31 18.62
#